data_AF-A0A7S2F3S3-F1
#
_entry.id   AF-A0A7S2F3S3-F1
#
_cell.length_a   1.000
_cell.length_b   1.000
_cell.length_c   1.000
_cell.angle_alpha   90.00
_cell.angle_beta   90.00
_cell.angle_gamma   90.00
#
_symmetry.space_group_name_H-M   'P 1'
#
loop_
_entity.id
_entity.type
_entity.pdbx_description
1 polymer ?
#
loop_
_entity_poly.entity_id
_entity_poly.type
_entity_poly.pdbx_seq_one_letter_code
_entity_poly.pdbx_strand_id
1 'polypeptide(L)'
;DEILEEAFAVVREAAWRVLKMRHYDVQLLAGLVLHEGRLAEMATGEGKTLVASLPTYLAALEGQGTLVVTVNEYLARRDAETIGQIYRFLGLTVGIVQADLETADRRDAYD
;
A
#
# COMPACT_ATOMS: atom_id res chain seq x y z
N ASP A 1 -8.99 -8.53 10.89
CA ASP A 1 -8.34 -8.55 12.23
C ASP A 1 -7.59 -9.84 12.57
N GLU A 2 -8.16 -11.03 12.36
CA GLU A 2 -7.54 -12.29 12.83
C GLU A 2 -6.12 -12.55 12.31
N ILE A 3 -5.79 -12.03 11.12
CA ILE A 3 -4.49 -12.21 10.48
C ILE A 3 -3.65 -10.92 10.45
N LEU A 4 -4.01 -9.91 11.25
CA LEU A 4 -3.39 -8.57 11.19
C LEU A 4 -1.88 -8.63 11.40
N GLU A 5 -1.45 -9.35 12.42
CA GLU A 5 -0.05 -9.46 12.81
C GLU A 5 0.76 -10.24 11.76
N GLU A 6 0.23 -11.37 11.28
CA GLU A 6 0.87 -12.17 10.24
C GLU A 6 0.93 -11.41 8.91
N ALA A 7 -0.14 -10.73 8.51
CA ALA A 7 -0.17 -9.94 7.28
C ALA A 7 0.85 -8.81 7.31
N PHE A 8 0.94 -8.08 8.44
CA PHE A 8 1.93 -7.02 8.62
C PHE A 8 3.36 -7.57 8.61
N ALA A 9 3.59 -8.74 9.22
CA ALA A 9 4.89 -9.41 9.20
C ALA A 9 5.30 -9.83 7.78
N VAL A 10 4.35 -10.37 6.99
CA VAL A 10 4.57 -10.75 5.59
C VAL A 10 4.93 -9.53 4.75
N VAL A 11 4.19 -8.43 4.86
CA VAL A 11 4.50 -7.18 4.13
C VAL A 11 5.85 -6.62 4.54
N ARG A 12 6.18 -6.61 5.84
CA ARG A 12 7.46 -6.12 6.34
C ARG A 12 8.63 -6.89 5.74
N GLU A 13 8.52 -8.22 5.68
CA GLU A 13 9.55 -9.08 5.11
C GLU A 13 9.63 -8.93 3.58
N ALA A 14 8.48 -8.83 2.89
CA ALA A 14 8.43 -8.57 1.45
C ALA A 14 9.09 -7.23 1.10
N ALA A 15 8.78 -6.16 1.83
CA ALA A 15 9.41 -4.85 1.65
C ALA A 15 10.93 -4.92 1.80
N TRP A 16 11.42 -5.66 2.79
CA TRP A 16 12.85 -5.87 2.98
C TRP A 16 13.48 -6.64 1.81
N ARG A 17 12.85 -7.73 1.36
CA ARG A 17 13.39 -8.55 0.27
C ARG A 17 13.42 -7.81 -1.06
N VAL A 18 12.34 -7.12 -1.38
CA VAL A 18 12.08 -6.51 -2.68
C VAL A 18 12.72 -5.12 -2.76
N LEU A 19 12.49 -4.25 -1.77
CA LEU A 19 12.92 -2.85 -1.82
C LEU A 19 14.17 -2.55 -0.97
N LYS A 20 14.66 -3.53 -0.19
CA LYS A 20 15.70 -3.30 0.83
C LYS A 20 15.28 -2.24 1.87
N MET A 21 13.98 -2.10 2.09
CA MET A 21 13.41 -1.22 3.10
C MET A 21 12.63 -2.06 4.10
N ARG A 22 13.10 -2.12 5.34
CA ARG A 22 12.41 -2.83 6.41
C ARG A 22 11.67 -1.83 7.27
N HIS A 23 10.38 -2.07 7.54
CA HIS A 23 9.62 -1.19 8.42
C HIS A 23 10.26 -1.08 9.82
N TYR A 24 10.36 0.14 10.31
CA TYR A 24 10.63 0.46 11.71
C TYR A 24 9.40 0.22 12.58
N ASP A 25 9.59 0.14 13.89
CA ASP A 25 8.49 -0.17 14.80
C ASP A 25 7.44 0.96 14.86
N VAL A 26 7.88 2.21 14.74
CA VAL A 26 6.98 3.38 14.61
C VAL A 26 6.11 3.33 13.34
N GLN A 27 6.63 2.71 12.26
CA GLN A 27 5.89 2.52 11.01
C GLN A 27 4.84 1.43 11.14
N LEU A 28 5.11 0.38 11.91
CA LEU A 28 4.11 -0.64 12.25
C LEU A 28 2.98 -0.03 13.08
N LEU A 29 3.31 0.78 14.09
CA LEU A 29 2.32 1.51 14.88
C LEU A 29 1.45 2.42 14.00
N ALA A 30 2.04 3.16 13.08
CA ALA A 30 1.29 3.99 12.14
C ALA A 30 0.38 3.14 11.21
N GLY A 31 0.85 1.98 10.77
CA GLY A 31 0.04 1.03 10.00
C GLY A 31 -1.19 0.53 10.77
N LEU A 32 -1.04 0.24 12.06
CA LEU A 32 -2.15 -0.16 12.94
C LEU A 32 -3.18 0.97 13.09
N VAL A 33 -2.72 2.22 13.27
CA VAL A 33 -3.60 3.39 13.34
C VAL A 33 -4.40 3.56 12.04
N LEU A 34 -3.77 3.35 10.88
CA LEU A 34 -4.48 3.40 9.59
C LEU A 34 -5.48 2.25 9.44
N HIS A 35 -5.13 1.04 9.87
CA HIS A 35 -6.03 -0.12 9.89
C HIS A 35 -7.28 0.12 10.73
N GLU A 36 -7.13 0.81 11.88
CA GLU A 36 -8.26 1.24 12.73
C GLU A 36 -9.16 2.32 12.11
N GLY A 37 -8.88 2.78 10.88
CA GLY A 37 -9.62 3.86 10.22
C GLY A 37 -9.32 5.25 10.79
N ARG A 38 -8.16 5.43 11.43
CA ARG A 38 -7.75 6.69 12.06
C ARG A 38 -6.64 7.36 11.25
N LEU A 39 -6.37 8.63 11.57
CA LEU A 39 -5.30 9.41 10.94
C LEU A 39 -3.96 9.16 11.65
N ALA A 40 -2.99 8.62 10.92
CA ALA A 40 -1.61 8.50 11.38
C ALA A 40 -0.81 9.76 10.99
N GLU A 41 -0.57 10.66 11.95
CA GLU A 41 0.33 11.80 11.74
C GLU A 41 1.79 11.34 11.83
N MET A 42 2.55 11.60 10.78
CA MET A 42 3.97 11.25 10.70
C MET A 42 4.75 12.43 10.12
N ALA A 43 5.98 12.65 10.59
CA ALA A 43 6.86 13.65 10.02
C ALA A 43 7.28 13.27 8.59
N THR A 44 7.72 14.26 7.81
CA THR A 44 8.32 14.01 6.49
C THR A 44 9.60 13.20 6.65
N GLY A 45 9.76 12.14 5.84
CA GLY A 45 10.91 11.24 5.93
C GLY A 45 10.65 9.96 6.73
N GLU A 46 9.57 9.90 7.52
CA GLU A 46 9.18 8.71 8.31
C GLU A 46 8.64 7.54 7.48
N GLY A 47 8.67 7.62 6.14
CA GLY A 47 8.28 6.52 5.26
C GLY A 47 6.78 6.28 5.12
N LYS A 48 5.95 7.34 5.10
CA LYS A 48 4.48 7.28 4.91
C LYS A 48 4.05 6.36 3.77
N THR A 49 4.74 6.43 2.63
CA THR A 49 4.47 5.60 1.45
C THR A 49 4.68 4.11 1.73
N LEU A 50 5.73 3.75 2.49
CA LEU A 50 5.98 2.36 2.87
C LEU A 50 4.98 1.87 3.94
N VAL A 51 4.60 2.73 4.88
CA VAL A 51 3.58 2.43 5.90
C VAL A 51 2.25 2.04 5.26
N ALA A 52 1.84 2.76 4.22
CA ALA A 52 0.59 2.49 3.52
C ALA A 52 0.48 1.05 3.01
N SER A 53 1.60 0.38 2.70
CA SER A 53 1.62 -1.02 2.24
C SER A 53 1.09 -2.05 3.24
N LEU A 54 1.11 -1.73 4.54
CA LEU A 54 0.67 -2.64 5.59
C LEU A 54 -0.86 -2.82 5.59
N PRO A 55 -1.66 -1.76 5.85
CA PRO A 55 -3.11 -1.90 5.91
C PRO A 55 -3.72 -2.19 4.54
N THR A 56 -3.13 -1.69 3.44
CA THR A 56 -3.67 -1.91 2.09
C THR A 56 -3.56 -3.36 1.65
N TYR A 57 -2.46 -4.05 2.00
CA TYR A 57 -2.30 -5.46 1.72
C TYR A 57 -3.34 -6.28 2.48
N LEU A 58 -3.51 -6.01 3.78
CA LEU A 58 -4.50 -6.70 4.60
C LEU A 58 -5.93 -6.50 4.07
N ALA A 59 -6.32 -5.26 3.77
CA ALA A 59 -7.64 -4.96 3.22
C ALA A 59 -7.86 -5.64 1.85
N ALA A 60 -6.84 -5.68 1.00
CA ALA A 60 -6.93 -6.38 -0.30
C ALA A 60 -7.14 -7.89 -0.15
N LEU A 61 -6.59 -8.54 0.89
CA LEU A 61 -6.83 -9.96 1.15
C LEU A 61 -8.27 -10.25 1.59
N GLU A 62 -8.97 -9.27 2.18
CA GLU A 62 -10.37 -9.40 2.57
C GLU A 62 -11.34 -9.26 1.38
N GLY A 63 -10.81 -9.19 0.15
CA GLY A 63 -11.58 -9.05 -1.09
C GLY A 63 -12.15 -7.64 -1.29
N GLN A 64 -11.72 -6.69 -0.46
CA GLN A 64 -12.05 -5.28 -0.58
C GLN A 64 -10.93 -4.60 -1.36
N GLY A 65 -11.20 -4.27 -2.63
CA GLY A 65 -10.30 -3.43 -3.42
C GLY A 65 -9.92 -2.17 -2.63
N THR A 66 -8.64 -1.83 -2.59
CA THR A 66 -8.14 -0.72 -1.76
C THR A 66 -7.64 0.43 -2.62
N LEU A 67 -8.07 1.65 -2.28
CA LEU A 67 -7.67 2.87 -2.99
C LEU A 67 -6.65 3.68 -2.18
N VAL A 68 -5.46 3.86 -2.74
CA VAL A 68 -4.44 4.76 -2.21
C VAL A 68 -4.47 6.06 -3.00
N VAL A 69 -4.86 7.16 -2.34
CA VAL A 69 -5.02 8.47 -2.98
C VAL A 69 -3.83 9.35 -2.66
N THR A 70 -3.24 9.95 -3.71
CA THR A 70 -2.14 10.91 -3.60
C THR A 70 -2.60 12.30 -4.09
N VAL A 71 -1.78 13.31 -3.86
CA VAL A 71 -2.10 14.69 -4.27
C VAL A 71 -1.97 14.93 -5.78
N ASN A 72 -1.27 14.04 -6.52
CA ASN A 72 -1.10 14.16 -7.96
C ASN A 72 -0.73 12.82 -8.63
N GLU A 73 -0.89 12.79 -9.95
CA GLU A 73 -0.67 11.61 -10.77
C GLU A 73 0.78 11.12 -10.76
N TYR A 74 1.76 12.03 -10.70
CA TYR A 74 3.17 11.67 -10.60
C TYR A 74 3.45 10.82 -9.35
N LEU A 75 2.94 11.23 -8.19
CA LEU A 75 3.09 10.49 -6.94
C LEU A 75 2.32 9.16 -6.98
N ALA A 76 1.12 9.16 -7.57
CA ALA A 76 0.35 7.92 -7.74
C ALA A 76 1.13 6.89 -8.56
N ARG A 77 1.70 7.32 -9.70
CA ARG A 77 2.52 6.47 -10.56
C ARG A 77 3.77 5.97 -9.84
N ARG A 78 4.56 6.88 -9.25
CA ARG A 78 5.78 6.53 -8.51
C ARG A 78 5.50 5.51 -7.41
N ASP A 79 4.45 5.72 -6.63
CA ASP A 79 4.12 4.85 -5.50
C ASP A 79 3.60 3.49 -5.99
N ALA A 80 2.82 3.45 -7.06
CA ALA A 80 2.40 2.19 -7.69
C ALA A 80 3.56 1.42 -8.38
N GLU A 81 4.56 2.12 -8.92
CA GLU A 81 5.77 1.49 -9.47
C GLU A 81 6.68 0.95 -8.35
N THR A 82 6.81 1.69 -7.24
CA THR A 82 7.72 1.34 -6.14
C THR A 82 7.06 0.36 -5.16
N ILE A 83 5.98 0.78 -4.49
CA ILE A 83 5.27 -0.05 -3.50
C ILE A 83 4.52 -1.18 -4.19
N GLY A 84 4.06 -0.99 -5.42
CA GLY A 84 3.42 -2.06 -6.18
C GLY A 84 4.31 -3.28 -6.44
N GLN A 85 5.63 -3.15 -6.34
CA GLN A 85 6.52 -4.32 -6.37
C GLN A 85 6.30 -5.24 -5.18
N ILE A 86 5.97 -4.71 -3.99
CA ILE A 86 5.64 -5.51 -2.80
C ILE A 86 4.35 -6.29 -3.06
N TYR A 87 3.29 -5.61 -3.52
CA TYR A 87 2.00 -6.25 -3.79
C TYR A 87 2.10 -7.33 -4.87
N ARG A 88 2.76 -7.04 -6.00
CA ARG A 88 2.98 -8.02 -7.08
C ARG A 88 3.81 -9.22 -6.63
N PHE A 89 4.84 -8.98 -5.79
CA PHE A 89 5.62 -10.07 -5.20
C PHE A 89 4.76 -10.97 -4.30
N LEU A 90 3.78 -10.40 -3.60
CA LEU A 90 2.82 -11.12 -2.77
C LEU A 90 1.60 -11.66 -3.55
N GLY A 91 1.60 -11.53 -4.88
CA GLY A 91 0.56 -12.11 -5.75
C GLY A 91 -0.67 -11.24 -5.97
N LEU A 92 -0.65 -9.97 -5.55
CA LEU A 92 -1.73 -9.01 -5.80
C LEU A 92 -1.52 -8.22 -7.10
N THR A 93 -2.63 -7.75 -7.69
CA THR A 93 -2.65 -6.80 -8.80
C THR A 93 -2.54 -5.36 -8.28
N VAL A 94 -2.12 -4.44 -9.15
CA VAL A 94 -1.99 -3.01 -8.83
C VAL A 94 -2.42 -2.20 -10.04
N GLY A 95 -3.56 -1.52 -9.93
CA GLY A 95 -4.04 -0.55 -10.91
C GLY A 95 -3.57 0.87 -10.61
N ILE A 96 -3.51 1.72 -11.63
CA ILE A 96 -3.26 3.16 -11.50
C ILE A 96 -4.33 3.89 -12.28
N VAL A 97 -4.99 4.85 -11.64
CA VAL A 97 -6.01 5.67 -12.29
C VAL A 97 -5.40 7.03 -12.66
N GLN A 98 -5.32 7.30 -13.96
CA GLN A 98 -4.77 8.54 -14.52
C GLN A 98 -5.85 9.35 -15.24
N ALA A 99 -5.59 10.63 -15.51
CA ALA A 99 -6.59 11.52 -16.09
C ALA A 99 -7.01 11.11 -17.51
N ASP A 100 -6.09 10.56 -18.29
CA ASP A 100 -6.20 10.25 -19.71
C ASP A 100 -6.58 8.79 -20.04
N LEU A 101 -6.85 7.95 -19.03
CA LEU A 101 -7.29 6.58 -19.25
C LEU A 101 -8.66 6.52 -19.93
N GLU A 102 -8.76 5.68 -20.95
CA GLU A 102 -10.04 5.29 -21.54
C GLU A 102 -10.93 4.58 -20.51
N THR A 103 -12.25 4.58 -20.75
CA THR A 103 -13.21 4.02 -19.79
C THR A 103 -12.97 2.53 -19.50
N ALA A 104 -12.51 1.76 -20.49
CA ALA A 104 -12.19 0.35 -20.33
C ALA A 104 -10.97 0.17 -19.41
N ASP A 105 -9.84 0.82 -19.72
CA ASP A 105 -8.62 0.72 -18.92
C ASP A 105 -8.81 1.23 -17.49
N ARG A 106 -9.65 2.26 -17.31
CA ARG A 106 -10.01 2.75 -15.97
C ARG A 106 -10.75 1.71 -15.16
N ARG A 107 -11.65 0.95 -15.79
CA ARG A 107 -12.39 -0.13 -15.12
C ARG A 107 -11.43 -1.25 -14.73
N ASP A 108 -10.55 -1.66 -15.64
CA ASP A 108 -9.53 -2.67 -15.37
C ASP A 108 -8.56 -2.25 -14.25
N ALA A 109 -8.35 -0.95 -14.03
CA ALA A 109 -7.56 -0.45 -12.91
C ALA A 109 -8.27 -0.51 -11.54
N TYR A 110 -9.61 -0.67 -11.52
CA TYR A 110 -10.40 -0.85 -10.29
C TYR A 110 -10.69 -2.32 -9.98
N ASP A 111 -10.65 -3.20 -10.99
CA ASP A 111 -10.92 -4.64 -10.89
C ASP A 111 -9.66 -5.43 -10.45
#